data_AF-A0A084VMT5-F1
#
_entry.id   AF-A0A084VMT5-F1
#
_cell.length_a   1.000
_cell.length_b   1.000
_cell.length_c   1.000
_cell.angle_alpha   90.00
_cell.angle_beta   90.00
_cell.angle_gamma   90.00
#
_symmetry.space_group_name_H-M   'P 1'
#
loop_
_entity.id
_entity.type
_entity.pdbx_description
1 polymer ?
#
loop_
_entity_poly.entity_id
_entity_poly.type
_entity_poly.pdbx_seq_one_letter_code
_entity_poly.pdbx_strand_id
1 'polypeptide(L)'
;MLPRGAEVKVIAASFGQGDKKSTGFQPPFKGKVIASSLSHPESRDDYEDQAAASRLEGSLQMLPRLAVVRVVRQLTKQSGGVLGTSTAGYATSAQGDGRDLSLLKAKKINYERIGIVGVPFDKGQRKKGVGLGPKAIREAGLIDHIQEISPTLNIKDYGDIQYEALNFNGRKVGNMKKLEHVASCNRNLSHQVTEVLDDDRLCITLGGDHAIAVGSIDGHLHHSKDVAVIWVDAHADLNTNSTSPSGNIHGMPVALLAKELCDYWPYIPGMDWQEPIISIKNLAYIGLRSVDPYERAIIEKFGINAFGMREVEKYGIKEVMRMALARIDPEGKRSLHVSYDIDSLDVLEAPSTGTSVRGGLTLREGIFIMEEAYGTGRLAAVDLVEVNPAIGTPEDVRRTVEAAVHLLVAACGHSRKGDIADTLDLIQK
;
A
#
# COMPACT_ATOMS: atom_id res chain seq x y z
N MET A 1 -3.11 24.10 -51.07
CA MET A 1 -4.10 23.10 -51.51
C MET A 1 -3.54 21.72 -51.16
N LEU A 2 -4.16 21.02 -50.20
CA LEU A 2 -3.80 19.64 -49.84
C LEU A 2 -4.50 18.67 -50.82
N PRO A 3 -3.83 17.61 -51.31
CA PRO A 3 -4.53 16.52 -51.99
C PRO A 3 -5.15 15.57 -50.95
N ARG A 4 -6.43 15.26 -51.16
CA ARG A 4 -7.20 14.23 -50.45
C ARG A 4 -6.85 12.85 -51.01
N GLY A 5 -6.91 11.83 -50.15
CA GLY A 5 -7.21 10.46 -50.55
C GLY A 5 -6.18 9.42 -50.12
N ALA A 6 -6.39 8.82 -48.94
CA ALA A 6 -5.96 7.46 -48.67
C ALA A 6 -7.06 6.78 -47.85
N GLU A 7 -7.76 5.85 -48.49
CA GLU A 7 -8.73 4.95 -47.88
C GLU A 7 -8.04 4.01 -46.89
N VAL A 8 -8.62 3.87 -45.69
CA VAL A 8 -8.22 2.85 -44.73
C VAL A 8 -9.06 1.59 -45.00
N LYS A 9 -8.44 0.56 -45.57
CA LYS A 9 -9.00 -0.79 -45.61
C LYS A 9 -9.05 -1.37 -44.19
N VAL A 10 -10.26 -1.60 -43.69
CA VAL A 10 -10.50 -2.42 -42.50
C VAL A 10 -10.33 -3.89 -42.92
N ILE A 11 -9.28 -4.55 -42.43
CA ILE A 11 -9.14 -6.00 -42.54
C ILE A 11 -9.96 -6.61 -41.40
N ALA A 12 -11.19 -7.02 -41.69
CA ALA A 12 -11.95 -7.93 -40.85
C ALA A 12 -11.36 -9.33 -40.99
N ALA A 13 -10.87 -9.91 -39.89
CA ALA A 13 -10.50 -11.32 -39.87
C ALA A 13 -11.79 -12.16 -39.91
N SER A 14 -12.07 -12.77 -41.07
CA SER A 14 -13.07 -13.82 -41.20
C SER A 14 -12.52 -15.13 -40.65
N PHE A 15 -13.17 -15.72 -39.65
CA PHE A 15 -12.97 -17.13 -39.34
C PHE A 15 -13.74 -17.98 -40.36
N GLY A 16 -13.00 -18.80 -41.10
CA GLY A 16 -13.53 -19.68 -42.14
C GLY A 16 -14.37 -20.83 -41.58
N GLN A 17 -15.40 -21.18 -42.34
CA GLN A 17 -16.14 -22.44 -42.25
C GLN A 17 -15.35 -23.60 -42.89
N GLY A 18 -15.54 -24.80 -42.33
CA GLY A 18 -15.09 -26.11 -42.84
C GLY A 18 -14.23 -26.84 -41.79
N ASP A 19 -14.51 -28.04 -41.28
CA ASP A 19 -15.32 -29.13 -41.82
C ASP A 19 -15.97 -29.99 -40.71
N LYS A 20 -17.10 -30.60 -41.07
CA LYS A 20 -17.86 -31.58 -40.28
C LYS A 20 -17.13 -32.91 -40.20
N LYS A 21 -17.01 -33.51 -39.01
CA LYS A 21 -17.25 -34.95 -38.82
C LYS A 21 -17.98 -35.24 -37.50
N SER A 22 -19.01 -36.06 -37.67
CA SER A 22 -19.97 -36.66 -36.76
C SER A 22 -19.40 -37.37 -35.52
N THR A 23 -20.04 -37.14 -34.38
CA THR A 23 -20.78 -38.08 -33.50
C THR A 23 -21.59 -37.17 -32.55
N GLY A 24 -22.88 -37.31 -32.23
CA GLY A 24 -23.78 -38.44 -32.22
C GLY A 24 -24.38 -38.53 -30.80
N PHE A 25 -25.34 -37.66 -30.43
CA PHE A 25 -26.48 -37.93 -29.54
C PHE A 25 -27.31 -36.66 -29.27
N GLN A 26 -28.64 -36.82 -29.21
CA GLN A 26 -29.70 -35.85 -28.88
C GLN A 26 -30.53 -36.44 -27.71
N PRO A 27 -31.55 -35.76 -27.15
CA PRO A 27 -31.67 -34.48 -26.42
C PRO A 27 -32.29 -34.84 -25.01
N PRO A 28 -33.20 -34.13 -24.29
CA PRO A 28 -33.89 -32.84 -24.50
C PRO A 28 -33.87 -31.88 -23.29
N PHE A 29 -34.26 -30.62 -23.48
CA PHE A 29 -35.32 -29.93 -22.72
C PHE A 29 -35.53 -28.52 -23.26
N LYS A 30 -36.76 -28.23 -23.70
CA LYS A 30 -37.25 -26.89 -24.01
C LYS A 30 -37.70 -26.26 -22.68
N GLY A 31 -37.16 -25.08 -22.35
CA GLY A 31 -37.61 -24.27 -21.20
C GLY A 31 -37.66 -22.80 -21.57
N LYS A 32 -38.87 -22.23 -21.58
CA LYS A 32 -39.17 -20.81 -21.76
C LYS A 32 -38.52 -19.96 -20.67
N VAL A 33 -37.90 -18.84 -21.05
CA VAL A 33 -37.62 -17.73 -20.13
C VAL A 33 -38.92 -16.98 -19.89
N ILE A 34 -39.43 -17.05 -18.67
CA ILE A 34 -40.53 -16.20 -18.18
C ILE A 34 -39.87 -15.10 -17.34
N ALA A 35 -39.96 -13.86 -17.80
CA ALA A 35 -39.69 -12.69 -16.98
C ALA A 35 -40.85 -12.54 -15.99
N SER A 36 -40.56 -12.62 -14.69
CA SER A 36 -41.51 -12.25 -13.64
C SER A 36 -40.95 -11.08 -12.84
N SER A 37 -41.53 -9.92 -13.09
CA SER A 37 -41.54 -8.75 -12.23
C SER A 37 -42.16 -9.11 -10.87
N LEU A 38 -41.43 -8.86 -9.78
CA LEU A 38 -42.02 -8.74 -8.44
C LEU A 38 -41.50 -7.46 -7.80
N SER A 39 -42.42 -6.52 -7.70
CA SER A 39 -42.35 -5.26 -6.96
C SER A 39 -42.91 -5.45 -5.55
N HIS A 40 -42.27 -4.84 -4.54
CA HIS A 40 -42.81 -4.15 -3.35
C HIS A 40 -41.86 -4.29 -2.12
N PRO A 41 -41.88 -3.37 -1.14
CA PRO A 41 -42.15 -1.93 -1.20
C PRO A 41 -41.04 -1.10 -0.50
N GLU A 42 -41.11 0.21 -0.76
CA GLU A 42 -40.25 1.29 -0.26
C GLU A 42 -40.30 1.45 1.27
N SER A 43 -39.13 1.67 1.88
CA SER A 43 -38.99 2.49 3.08
C SER A 43 -38.32 3.80 2.68
N ARG A 44 -39.09 4.88 2.85
CA ARG A 44 -38.70 6.28 2.66
C ARG A 44 -37.59 6.66 3.63
N ASP A 45 -36.49 7.18 3.10
CA ASP A 45 -35.79 8.40 3.52
C ASP A 45 -34.75 8.72 2.43
N ASP A 46 -34.35 9.99 2.32
CA ASP A 46 -33.44 10.58 1.33
C ASP A 46 -34.06 11.11 0.01
N TYR A 47 -34.81 12.21 0.13
CA TYR A 47 -34.99 13.20 -0.94
C TYR A 47 -33.94 14.31 -0.78
N GLU A 48 -32.73 14.09 -1.31
CA GLU A 48 -31.81 15.20 -1.62
C GLU A 48 -30.68 14.76 -2.57
N ASP A 49 -31.01 14.22 -3.75
CA ASP A 49 -29.96 13.99 -4.78
C ASP A 49 -30.46 13.99 -6.25
N GLN A 50 -31.28 14.97 -6.62
CA GLN A 50 -31.64 15.23 -8.04
C GLN A 50 -31.11 16.56 -8.60
N ALA A 51 -30.13 17.18 -7.94
CA ALA A 51 -29.51 18.42 -8.41
C ALA A 51 -28.08 18.27 -8.99
N ALA A 52 -27.54 17.03 -9.09
CA ALA A 52 -26.19 16.80 -9.62
C ALA A 52 -26.14 16.42 -11.11
N ALA A 53 -27.27 16.01 -11.72
CA ALA A 53 -27.32 15.53 -13.11
C ALA A 53 -27.51 16.62 -14.18
N SER A 54 -27.68 17.91 -13.81
CA SER A 54 -27.94 19.01 -14.76
C SER A 54 -26.83 20.05 -14.86
N ARG A 55 -25.64 19.81 -14.29
CA ARG A 55 -24.47 20.71 -14.42
C ARG A 55 -23.31 20.14 -15.26
N LEU A 56 -23.57 19.08 -16.04
CA LEU A 56 -22.58 18.43 -16.90
C LEU A 56 -22.78 18.68 -18.41
N GLU A 57 -23.74 19.52 -18.80
CA GLU A 57 -23.94 19.92 -20.21
C GLU A 57 -23.39 21.33 -20.56
N GLY A 58 -22.70 21.99 -19.62
CA GLY A 58 -22.32 23.41 -19.77
C GLY A 58 -20.86 23.74 -20.06
N SER A 59 -19.93 22.77 -20.11
CA SER A 59 -18.48 23.08 -20.13
C SER A 59 -17.63 22.15 -20.98
N LEU A 60 -18.15 21.71 -22.13
CA LEU A 60 -17.42 20.92 -23.13
C LEU A 60 -17.25 21.71 -24.43
N GLN A 61 -16.67 22.90 -24.33
CA GLN A 61 -16.04 23.57 -25.45
C GLN A 61 -14.72 24.19 -24.99
N MET A 62 -13.68 24.00 -25.81
CA MET A 62 -12.27 24.39 -25.63
C MET A 62 -11.46 23.44 -24.75
N LEU A 63 -10.84 22.43 -25.37
CA LEU A 63 -9.43 22.05 -25.18
C LEU A 63 -8.98 21.10 -26.33
N PRO A 64 -7.76 21.21 -26.86
CA PRO A 64 -7.38 20.62 -28.14
C PRO A 64 -7.09 19.11 -28.05
N ARG A 65 -7.73 18.33 -28.93
CA ARG A 65 -7.43 16.93 -29.22
C ARG A 65 -6.09 16.82 -29.96
N LEU A 66 -4.99 16.47 -29.29
CA LEU A 66 -3.83 15.86 -29.96
C LEU A 66 -2.96 15.08 -28.96
N ALA A 67 -2.43 13.94 -29.43
CA ALA A 67 -1.45 13.06 -28.78
C ALA A 67 -1.96 11.93 -27.86
N VAL A 68 -2.79 11.03 -28.38
CA VAL A 68 -2.81 9.61 -27.96
C VAL A 68 -2.83 8.70 -29.20
N VAL A 69 -1.79 8.76 -30.04
CA VAL A 69 -1.40 7.68 -30.98
C VAL A 69 0.06 7.92 -31.41
N ARG A 70 1.05 7.43 -30.65
CA ARG A 70 2.41 7.10 -31.15
C ARG A 70 3.30 6.47 -30.08
N VAL A 71 3.02 5.24 -29.68
CA VAL A 71 4.03 4.36 -29.04
C VAL A 71 3.86 2.94 -29.59
N VAL A 72 4.17 2.74 -30.87
CA VAL A 72 4.73 1.49 -31.43
C VAL A 72 5.35 1.87 -32.77
N ARG A 73 6.67 2.14 -32.79
CA ARG A 73 7.63 1.98 -33.92
C ARG A 73 8.84 2.90 -33.71
N GLN A 74 9.80 2.46 -32.91
CA GLN A 74 11.21 2.75 -33.17
C GLN A 74 12.13 1.82 -32.40
N LEU A 75 12.10 0.53 -32.76
CA LEU A 75 13.21 -0.38 -32.50
C LEU A 75 13.48 -1.11 -33.82
N THR A 76 14.38 -0.53 -34.62
CA THR A 76 15.29 -1.24 -35.54
C THR A 76 16.13 -0.21 -36.32
N LYS A 77 17.46 -0.45 -36.32
CA LYS A 77 18.55 0.28 -37.02
C LYS A 77 18.96 1.59 -36.31
N GLN A 78 20.22 1.85 -35.98
CA GLN A 78 21.46 1.48 -36.64
C GLN A 78 22.61 1.25 -35.65
N SER A 79 23.44 0.28 -36.02
CA SER A 79 24.81 0.04 -35.60
C SER A 79 25.79 1.04 -36.23
N GLY A 80 26.87 1.36 -35.50
CA GLY A 80 28.18 1.71 -36.05
C GLY A 80 28.64 3.17 -35.92
N GLY A 81 29.80 3.37 -35.29
CA GLY A 81 30.66 4.54 -35.54
C GLY A 81 31.30 5.19 -34.30
N VAL A 82 32.59 4.94 -34.10
CA VAL A 82 33.50 5.52 -33.08
C VAL A 82 34.13 6.83 -33.58
N LEU A 83 34.29 7.82 -32.69
CA LEU A 83 35.27 8.94 -32.60
C LEU A 83 34.61 10.01 -31.70
N GLY A 84 35.19 10.62 -30.66
CA GLY A 84 36.56 10.95 -30.33
C GLY A 84 36.61 12.46 -29.98
N THR A 85 37.01 12.78 -28.74
CA THR A 85 37.58 14.06 -28.22
C THR A 85 36.72 15.28 -27.81
N SER A 86 36.91 15.62 -26.51
CA SER A 86 37.31 16.90 -25.88
C SER A 86 36.28 17.95 -25.37
N THR A 87 36.15 17.97 -24.04
CA THR A 87 36.31 19.08 -23.06
C THR A 87 35.73 20.48 -23.31
N ALA A 88 34.82 20.90 -22.41
CA ALA A 88 34.82 22.13 -21.59
C ALA A 88 33.53 22.09 -20.73
N GLY A 89 33.48 22.30 -19.41
CA GLY A 89 34.33 23.11 -18.55
C GLY A 89 33.52 24.31 -18.03
N TYR A 90 32.58 24.08 -17.09
CA TYR A 90 32.04 25.14 -16.23
C TYR A 90 31.84 24.60 -14.82
N ALA A 91 32.80 24.91 -13.95
CA ALA A 91 32.71 24.75 -12.52
C ALA A 91 32.23 26.09 -11.93
N THR A 92 31.15 26.06 -11.15
CA THR A 92 30.77 27.15 -10.25
C THR A 92 30.89 26.64 -8.83
N SER A 93 31.82 27.25 -8.09
CA SER A 93 32.14 27.00 -6.69
C SER A 93 31.01 27.49 -5.77
N ALA A 94 30.43 26.58 -5.00
CA ALA A 94 29.73 26.90 -3.76
C ALA A 94 30.51 26.23 -2.63
N GLN A 95 31.21 27.03 -1.83
CA GLN A 95 31.75 26.62 -0.54
C GLN A 95 30.58 26.49 0.43
N GLY A 96 30.29 25.27 0.85
CA GLY A 96 29.29 24.94 1.87
C GLY A 96 29.84 23.83 2.75
N ASP A 97 29.70 24.02 4.06
CA ASP A 97 30.21 23.21 5.17
C ASP A 97 30.31 21.70 4.87
N GLY A 98 31.54 21.18 4.90
CA GLY A 98 31.84 19.77 4.77
C GLY A 98 31.42 19.00 6.01
N ARG A 99 30.14 18.64 6.11
CA ARG A 99 29.76 17.41 6.80
C ARG A 99 29.97 16.28 5.81
N ASP A 100 30.90 15.39 6.13
CA ASP A 100 31.13 14.18 5.39
C ASP A 100 29.87 13.29 5.45
N LEU A 101 29.00 13.44 4.45
CA LEU A 101 27.75 12.69 4.30
C LEU A 101 27.99 11.25 3.81
N SER A 102 29.25 10.82 3.65
CA SER A 102 29.59 9.56 3.00
C SER A 102 29.70 8.34 3.93
N LEU A 103 29.38 8.47 5.24
CA LEU A 103 29.60 7.39 6.22
C LEU A 103 28.52 7.20 7.31
N LEU A 104 27.28 7.64 7.10
CA LEU A 104 26.17 7.11 7.90
C LEU A 104 25.80 5.72 7.38
N LYS A 105 26.60 4.70 7.73
CA LYS A 105 26.10 3.32 7.70
C LYS A 105 24.88 3.30 8.60
N ALA A 106 23.69 3.06 8.03
CA ALA A 106 22.46 2.91 8.79
C ALA A 106 22.73 1.96 9.96
N LYS A 107 22.43 2.42 11.17
CA LYS A 107 22.66 1.66 12.38
C LYS A 107 21.74 0.45 12.32
N LYS A 108 22.30 -0.75 12.54
CA LYS A 108 21.52 -1.98 12.45
C LYS A 108 20.55 -2.03 13.62
N ILE A 109 19.27 -2.27 13.33
CA ILE A 109 18.21 -2.47 14.34
C ILE A 109 18.59 -3.61 15.29
N ASN A 110 18.35 -3.40 16.58
CA ASN A 110 18.53 -4.43 17.58
C ASN A 110 17.20 -5.16 17.83
N TYR A 111 17.07 -6.39 17.33
CA TYR A 111 15.86 -7.20 17.49
C TYR A 111 15.57 -7.64 18.94
N GLU A 112 16.49 -7.43 19.88
CA GLU A 112 16.20 -7.57 21.32
C GLU A 112 15.42 -6.36 21.88
N ARG A 113 15.22 -5.29 21.09
CA ARG A 113 14.58 -4.05 21.51
C ARG A 113 13.42 -3.73 20.58
N ILE A 114 12.23 -3.64 21.14
CA ILE A 114 10.99 -3.37 20.39
C ILE A 114 10.39 -2.07 20.92
N GLY A 115 9.89 -1.24 20.01
CA GLY A 115 9.18 0.00 20.31
C GLY A 115 7.78 -0.07 19.73
N ILE A 116 6.76 0.09 20.56
CA ILE A 116 5.36 0.06 20.13
C ILE A 116 4.81 1.49 20.16
N VAL A 117 4.17 1.91 19.08
CA VAL A 117 3.50 3.22 18.94
C VAL A 117 2.08 2.98 18.52
N GLY A 118 1.10 3.54 19.23
CA GLY A 118 -0.29 3.49 18.82
C GLY A 118 -0.72 4.75 18.08
N VAL A 119 -1.56 4.59 17.06
CA VAL A 119 -2.04 5.67 16.22
C VAL A 119 -3.56 5.60 16.11
N PRO A 120 -4.32 6.11 17.09
CA PRO A 120 -5.79 6.05 17.10
C PRO A 120 -6.41 7.05 16.12
N PHE A 121 -6.18 6.85 14.82
CA PHE A 121 -6.56 7.76 13.74
C PHE A 121 -7.66 7.17 12.84
N ASP A 122 -8.73 7.94 12.60
CA ASP A 122 -9.91 7.49 11.84
C ASP A 122 -10.40 8.51 10.80
N LYS A 123 -9.57 9.50 10.45
CA LYS A 123 -9.97 10.64 9.59
C LYS A 123 -9.56 10.49 8.14
N GLY A 124 -8.76 9.48 7.77
CA GLY A 124 -8.39 9.18 6.40
C GLY A 124 -9.54 8.54 5.60
N GLN A 125 -10.57 8.05 6.28
CA GLN A 125 -11.74 7.39 5.68
C GLN A 125 -13.07 7.77 6.38
N ARG A 126 -14.18 7.11 6.02
CA ARG A 126 -15.54 7.50 6.45
C ARG A 126 -16.12 6.68 7.60
N LYS A 127 -15.76 5.39 7.70
CA LYS A 127 -16.24 4.46 8.73
C LYS A 127 -15.58 4.80 10.07
N LYS A 128 -16.38 4.92 11.12
CA LYS A 128 -15.83 5.14 12.46
C LYS A 128 -15.27 3.83 13.03
N GLY A 129 -14.44 3.94 14.06
CA GLY A 129 -14.03 2.80 14.89
C GLY A 129 -12.62 2.27 14.65
N VAL A 130 -12.01 2.53 13.49
CA VAL A 130 -10.62 2.07 13.21
C VAL A 130 -9.60 2.67 14.18
N GLY A 131 -9.83 3.89 14.66
CA GLY A 131 -9.01 4.48 15.74
C GLY A 131 -9.07 3.73 17.08
N LEU A 132 -9.96 2.74 17.25
CA LEU A 132 -9.98 1.84 18.41
C LEU A 132 -9.06 0.62 18.23
N GLY A 133 -8.55 0.38 17.02
CA GLY A 133 -7.63 -0.71 16.68
C GLY A 133 -6.41 -0.81 17.61
N PRO A 134 -5.66 0.28 17.86
CA PRO A 134 -4.48 0.24 18.71
C PRO A 134 -4.79 -0.24 20.13
N LYS A 135 -5.92 0.22 20.69
CA LYS A 135 -6.39 -0.19 22.01
C LYS A 135 -6.79 -1.66 22.02
N ALA A 136 -7.58 -2.10 21.03
CA ALA A 136 -8.05 -3.49 20.96
C ALA A 136 -6.89 -4.50 20.82
N ILE A 137 -5.88 -4.17 20.01
CA ILE A 137 -4.69 -5.02 19.84
C ILE A 137 -3.89 -5.10 21.15
N ARG A 138 -3.70 -3.98 21.87
CA ARG A 138 -3.05 -3.99 23.19
C ARG A 138 -3.83 -4.82 24.21
N GLU A 139 -5.15 -4.62 24.30
CA GLU A 139 -6.02 -5.35 25.23
C GLU A 139 -6.11 -6.85 24.92
N ALA A 140 -5.79 -7.26 23.69
CA ALA A 140 -5.64 -8.67 23.31
C ALA A 140 -4.29 -9.28 23.73
N GLY A 141 -3.47 -8.58 24.53
CA GLY A 141 -2.25 -9.14 25.11
C GLY A 141 -1.03 -9.10 24.20
N LEU A 142 -0.98 -8.19 23.22
CA LEU A 142 0.15 -8.10 22.27
C LEU A 142 1.52 -8.10 22.96
N ILE A 143 1.69 -7.28 24.01
CA ILE A 143 2.98 -7.14 24.71
C ILE A 143 3.37 -8.46 25.38
N ASP A 144 2.40 -9.11 26.03
CA ASP A 144 2.63 -10.39 26.71
C ASP A 144 3.03 -11.47 25.70
N HIS A 145 2.33 -11.55 24.56
CA HIS A 145 2.66 -12.49 23.48
C HIS A 145 4.02 -12.23 22.82
N ILE A 146 4.43 -10.96 22.69
CA ILE A 146 5.80 -10.66 22.23
C ILE A 146 6.81 -11.10 23.30
N GLN A 147 6.52 -10.87 24.59
CA GLN A 147 7.42 -11.25 25.68
C GLN A 147 7.58 -12.77 25.81
N GLU A 148 6.59 -13.57 25.38
CA GLU A 148 6.67 -15.03 25.30
C GLU A 148 7.75 -15.53 24.33
N ILE A 149 8.14 -14.74 23.31
CA ILE A 149 9.21 -15.11 22.36
C ILE A 149 10.55 -15.25 23.08
N SER A 150 10.85 -14.30 23.98
CA SER A 150 12.01 -14.35 24.85
C SER A 150 11.83 -13.42 26.05
N PRO A 151 12.15 -13.88 27.28
CA PRO A 151 12.09 -13.04 28.48
C PRO A 151 13.12 -11.90 28.49
N THR A 152 14.10 -11.90 27.57
CA THR A 152 15.13 -10.86 27.47
C THR A 152 14.71 -9.66 26.62
N LEU A 153 13.62 -9.76 25.86
CA LEU A 153 13.17 -8.68 24.98
C LEU A 153 12.87 -7.42 25.79
N ASN A 154 13.48 -6.31 25.36
CA ASN A 154 13.24 -4.99 25.90
C ASN A 154 12.14 -4.30 25.09
N ILE A 155 10.90 -4.45 25.55
CA ILE A 155 9.73 -3.83 24.93
C ILE A 155 9.48 -2.47 25.59
N LYS A 156 9.37 -1.41 24.77
CA LYS A 156 8.96 -0.06 25.22
C LYS A 156 7.71 0.35 24.47
N ASP A 157 6.60 0.54 25.17
CA ASP A 157 5.39 1.16 24.62
C ASP A 157 5.52 2.68 24.76
N TYR A 158 5.54 3.39 23.64
CA TYR A 158 5.60 4.85 23.57
C TYR A 158 4.21 5.49 23.71
N GLY A 159 3.16 4.67 23.88
CA GLY A 159 1.78 5.11 24.02
C GLY A 159 1.14 5.46 22.69
N ASP A 160 0.08 6.25 22.76
CA ASP A 160 -0.69 6.70 21.59
C ASP A 160 -0.29 8.12 21.19
N ILE A 161 -0.04 8.32 19.90
CA ILE A 161 0.26 9.66 19.39
C ILE A 161 -0.91 10.61 19.64
N GLN A 162 -0.59 11.85 19.96
CA GLN A 162 -1.55 12.93 20.12
C GLN A 162 -1.36 13.94 19.00
N TYR A 163 -2.45 14.50 18.49
CA TYR A 163 -2.40 15.56 17.49
C TYR A 163 -3.63 16.46 17.59
N GLU A 164 -3.48 17.69 17.11
CA GLU A 164 -4.59 18.62 16.92
C GLU A 164 -4.73 18.96 15.44
N ALA A 165 -5.97 19.12 14.95
CA ALA A 165 -6.20 19.49 13.56
C ALA A 165 -5.55 20.84 13.24
N LEU A 166 -4.85 20.92 12.11
CA LEU A 166 -4.26 22.18 11.67
C LEU A 166 -5.34 23.18 11.24
N ASN A 167 -5.10 24.47 11.48
CA ASN A 167 -5.94 25.52 10.90
C ASN A 167 -5.33 26.01 9.58
N PHE A 168 -5.95 25.65 8.47
CA PHE A 168 -5.51 26.08 7.13
C PHE A 168 -6.04 27.44 6.69
N ASN A 169 -6.69 28.22 7.58
CA ASN A 169 -7.23 29.55 7.28
C ASN A 169 -8.13 29.57 6.02
N GLY A 170 -8.94 28.52 5.86
CA GLY A 170 -9.85 28.38 4.72
C GLY A 170 -9.22 27.83 3.43
N ARG A 171 -7.90 27.58 3.38
CA ARG A 171 -7.28 26.87 2.24
C ARG A 171 -7.82 25.43 2.20
N LYS A 172 -8.17 24.98 1.00
CA LYS A 172 -8.69 23.63 0.74
C LYS A 172 -7.96 23.03 -0.45
N VAL A 173 -7.68 21.75 -0.36
CA VAL A 173 -7.28 20.93 -1.51
C VAL A 173 -8.51 20.14 -1.94
N GLY A 174 -8.85 20.20 -3.22
CA GLY A 174 -9.98 19.45 -3.77
C GLY A 174 -9.76 17.96 -3.58
N ASN A 175 -10.84 17.24 -3.25
CA ASN A 175 -10.86 15.77 -3.15
C ASN A 175 -9.84 15.17 -2.16
N MET A 176 -9.56 15.88 -1.05
CA MET A 176 -8.77 15.37 0.08
C MET A 176 -9.51 15.70 1.38
N LYS A 177 -10.25 14.73 1.91
CA LYS A 177 -11.07 14.94 3.11
C LYS A 177 -10.21 14.93 4.37
N LYS A 178 -10.54 15.82 5.31
CA LYS A 178 -9.91 15.89 6.64
C LYS A 178 -8.38 16.01 6.59
N LEU A 179 -7.86 16.65 5.54
CA LEU A 179 -6.43 16.84 5.33
C LEU A 179 -5.74 17.49 6.54
N GLU A 180 -6.43 18.40 7.23
CA GLU A 180 -5.94 19.06 8.44
C GLU A 180 -5.62 18.10 9.59
N HIS A 181 -6.36 17.00 9.69
CA HIS A 181 -6.12 15.94 10.66
C HIS A 181 -5.00 15.01 10.17
N VAL A 182 -5.06 14.59 8.90
CA VAL A 182 -4.05 13.70 8.30
C VAL A 182 -2.66 14.32 8.39
N ALA A 183 -2.52 15.60 8.03
CA ALA A 183 -1.24 16.29 8.01
C ALA A 183 -0.61 16.42 9.41
N SER A 184 -1.42 16.76 10.42
CA SER A 184 -0.95 16.89 11.80
C SER A 184 -0.57 15.55 12.42
N CYS A 185 -1.45 14.56 12.25
CA CYS A 185 -1.26 13.20 12.76
C CYS A 185 0.04 12.58 12.20
N ASN A 186 0.21 12.64 10.88
CA ASN A 186 1.37 12.06 10.21
C ASN A 186 2.68 12.79 10.53
N ARG A 187 2.65 14.12 10.74
CA ARG A 187 3.85 14.85 11.18
C ARG A 187 4.33 14.36 12.55
N ASN A 188 3.40 14.24 13.49
CA ASN A 188 3.72 13.77 14.84
C ASN A 188 4.15 12.30 14.83
N LEU A 189 3.52 11.47 13.98
CA LEU A 189 3.93 10.08 13.78
C LEU A 189 5.35 9.96 13.20
N SER A 190 5.71 10.78 12.20
CA SER A 190 7.05 10.79 11.63
C SER A 190 8.11 11.06 12.70
N HIS A 191 7.88 12.05 13.56
CA HIS A 191 8.78 12.31 14.69
C HIS A 191 8.86 11.12 15.65
N GLN A 192 7.72 10.50 16.00
CA GLN A 192 7.70 9.38 16.94
C GLN A 192 8.41 8.15 16.37
N VAL A 193 8.19 7.81 15.10
CA VAL A 193 8.86 6.67 14.44
C VAL A 193 10.37 6.92 14.32
N THR A 194 10.77 8.16 14.00
CA THR A 194 12.20 8.53 13.99
C THR A 194 12.82 8.30 15.38
N GLU A 195 12.15 8.73 16.46
CA GLU A 195 12.60 8.52 17.84
C GLU A 195 12.74 7.03 18.18
N VAL A 196 11.76 6.20 17.82
CA VAL A 196 11.82 4.75 18.09
C VAL A 196 13.01 4.11 17.39
N LEU A 197 13.24 4.45 16.12
CA LEU A 197 14.34 3.90 15.33
C LEU A 197 15.71 4.40 15.81
N ASP A 198 15.82 5.68 16.20
CA ASP A 198 17.05 6.25 16.79
C ASP A 198 17.39 5.63 18.17
N ASP A 199 16.37 5.11 18.87
CA ASP A 199 16.50 4.28 20.09
C ASP A 199 16.93 2.82 19.80
N ASP A 200 17.30 2.50 18.55
CA ASP A 200 17.70 1.18 18.01
C ASP A 200 16.63 0.09 18.13
N ARG A 201 15.35 0.47 18.12
CA ARG A 201 14.23 -0.47 18.29
C ARG A 201 13.60 -0.85 16.96
N LEU A 202 13.17 -2.10 16.85
CA LEU A 202 12.16 -2.47 15.85
C LEU A 202 10.89 -1.68 16.16
N CYS A 203 10.44 -0.85 15.22
CA CYS A 203 9.25 -0.01 15.38
C CYS A 203 7.99 -0.76 14.95
N ILE A 204 7.04 -0.91 15.87
CA ILE A 204 5.73 -1.50 15.63
C ILE A 204 4.66 -0.41 15.79
N THR A 205 4.08 0.02 14.67
CA THR A 205 2.98 0.98 14.65
C THR A 205 1.65 0.23 14.66
N LEU A 206 0.90 0.37 15.75
CA LEU A 206 -0.48 -0.09 15.83
C LEU A 206 -1.37 1.00 15.24
N GLY A 207 -1.93 0.72 14.07
CA GLY A 207 -2.54 1.72 13.23
C GLY A 207 -4.01 1.99 13.53
N GLY A 208 -4.42 3.14 13.02
CA GLY A 208 -5.79 3.43 12.65
C GLY A 208 -5.96 3.14 11.16
N ASP A 209 -6.52 4.08 10.40
CA ASP A 209 -6.60 3.92 8.94
C ASP A 209 -5.24 4.05 8.22
N HIS A 210 -5.15 3.55 6.98
CA HIS A 210 -3.88 3.43 6.25
C HIS A 210 -3.24 4.78 5.84
N ALA A 211 -3.94 5.91 6.03
CA ALA A 211 -3.36 7.23 5.77
C ALA A 211 -2.15 7.55 6.67
N ILE A 212 -1.98 6.81 7.77
CA ILE A 212 -0.86 6.98 8.70
C ILE A 212 0.49 6.52 8.13
N ALA A 213 0.46 5.71 7.06
CA ALA A 213 1.67 5.21 6.42
C ALA A 213 2.57 6.35 5.89
N VAL A 214 1.99 7.53 5.62
CA VAL A 214 2.77 8.70 5.21
C VAL A 214 3.76 9.11 6.32
N GLY A 215 3.30 9.17 7.56
CA GLY A 215 4.10 9.56 8.71
C GLY A 215 5.07 8.47 9.14
N SER A 216 4.62 7.22 9.20
CA SER A 216 5.49 6.11 9.61
C SER A 216 6.65 5.88 8.63
N ILE A 217 6.39 5.93 7.32
CA ILE A 217 7.42 5.76 6.30
C ILE A 217 8.31 6.99 6.23
N ASP A 218 7.78 8.21 6.32
CA ASP A 218 8.60 9.43 6.38
C ASP A 218 9.54 9.42 7.60
N GLY A 219 9.05 9.03 8.78
CA GLY A 219 9.88 8.87 9.98
C GLY A 219 10.99 7.83 9.79
N HIS A 220 10.69 6.73 9.11
CA HIS A 220 11.72 5.75 8.74
C HIS A 220 12.75 6.34 7.77
N LEU A 221 12.33 7.15 6.80
CA LEU A 221 13.22 7.85 5.87
C LEU A 221 14.10 8.93 6.54
N HIS A 222 13.66 9.48 7.68
CA HIS A 222 14.50 10.35 8.50
C HIS A 222 15.65 9.60 9.17
N HIS A 223 15.39 8.37 9.64
CA HIS A 223 16.44 7.50 10.20
C HIS A 223 17.35 6.87 9.14
N SER A 224 16.77 6.33 8.06
CA SER A 224 17.49 5.66 6.98
C SER A 224 17.06 6.18 5.61
N LYS A 225 18.00 6.67 4.80
CA LYS A 225 17.69 7.19 3.46
C LYS A 225 17.46 6.11 2.40
N ASP A 226 17.79 4.86 2.68
CA ASP A 226 17.66 3.73 1.74
C ASP A 226 16.70 2.68 2.30
N VAL A 227 15.41 2.91 2.07
CA VAL A 227 14.29 2.08 2.54
C VAL A 227 13.66 1.33 1.37
N ALA A 228 13.37 0.05 1.59
CA ALA A 228 12.50 -0.75 0.75
C ALA A 228 11.18 -1.02 1.49
N VAL A 229 10.07 -1.02 0.75
CA VAL A 229 8.71 -1.16 1.32
C VAL A 229 8.04 -2.41 0.78
N ILE A 230 7.53 -3.25 1.66
CA ILE A 230 6.53 -4.27 1.32
C ILE A 230 5.18 -3.73 1.77
N TRP A 231 4.26 -3.57 0.82
CA TRP A 231 2.90 -3.10 1.06
C TRP A 231 1.95 -4.28 0.92
N VAL A 232 1.44 -4.79 2.04
CA VAL A 232 0.58 -5.98 2.09
C VAL A 232 -0.86 -5.53 2.22
N ASP A 233 -1.64 -5.64 1.15
CA ASP A 233 -2.93 -4.94 1.04
C ASP A 233 -3.81 -5.55 -0.06
N ALA A 234 -5.14 -5.46 0.08
CA ALA A 234 -6.07 -5.74 -1.00
C ALA A 234 -6.10 -4.63 -2.08
N HIS A 235 -5.76 -3.40 -1.67
CA HIS A 235 -5.79 -2.15 -2.42
C HIS A 235 -4.38 -1.63 -2.71
N ALA A 236 -4.25 -0.71 -3.67
CA ALA A 236 -2.96 -0.13 -4.02
C ALA A 236 -2.66 1.15 -3.23
N ASP A 237 -3.68 1.84 -2.72
CA ASP A 237 -3.52 3.08 -1.95
C ASP A 237 -2.67 4.14 -2.68
N LEU A 238 -2.87 4.19 -4.00
CA LEU A 238 -1.99 4.85 -4.97
C LEU A 238 -2.70 5.96 -5.74
N ASN A 239 -3.92 6.32 -5.34
CA ASN A 239 -4.62 7.43 -5.95
C ASN A 239 -3.98 8.78 -5.58
N THR A 240 -4.04 9.75 -6.50
CA THR A 240 -3.84 11.17 -6.17
C THR A 240 -5.18 11.84 -5.87
N ASN A 241 -5.15 13.11 -5.45
CA ASN A 241 -6.37 13.90 -5.30
C ASN A 241 -7.16 14.05 -6.62
N SER A 242 -6.51 13.95 -7.78
CA SER A 242 -7.20 14.03 -9.07
C SER A 242 -7.75 12.69 -9.57
N THR A 243 -7.24 11.55 -9.08
CA THR A 243 -7.67 10.23 -9.54
C THR A 243 -8.62 9.52 -8.57
N SER A 244 -8.54 9.84 -7.27
CA SER A 244 -9.35 9.19 -6.25
C SER A 244 -10.85 9.36 -6.52
N PRO A 245 -11.65 8.28 -6.55
CA PRO A 245 -13.10 8.38 -6.68
C PRO A 245 -13.78 8.84 -5.39
N SER A 246 -13.09 8.73 -4.24
CA SER A 246 -13.70 8.91 -2.92
C SER A 246 -13.25 10.18 -2.20
N GLY A 247 -12.03 10.66 -2.47
CA GLY A 247 -11.36 11.71 -1.72
C GLY A 247 -10.96 11.33 -0.30
N ASN A 248 -11.05 10.04 0.05
CA ASN A 248 -10.57 9.49 1.30
C ASN A 248 -9.05 9.28 1.19
N ILE A 249 -8.28 9.87 2.11
CA ILE A 249 -6.80 9.92 2.00
C ILE A 249 -6.16 8.57 2.34
N HIS A 250 -6.85 7.65 3.02
CA HIS A 250 -6.30 6.31 3.26
C HIS A 250 -6.00 5.53 1.97
N GLY A 251 -6.65 5.86 0.84
CA GLY A 251 -6.34 5.29 -0.49
C GLY A 251 -5.32 6.11 -1.31
N MET A 252 -4.57 7.01 -0.68
CA MET A 252 -3.55 7.86 -1.30
C MET A 252 -2.11 7.80 -0.73
N PRO A 253 -1.79 7.13 0.40
CA PRO A 253 -0.51 7.29 1.09
C PRO A 253 0.70 6.95 0.21
N VAL A 254 0.64 5.90 -0.62
CA VAL A 254 1.78 5.54 -1.49
C VAL A 254 2.06 6.65 -2.49
N ALA A 255 1.02 7.24 -3.06
CA ALA A 255 1.17 8.33 -4.02
C ALA A 255 1.72 9.62 -3.39
N LEU A 256 1.45 9.85 -2.10
CA LEU A 256 2.03 10.97 -1.34
C LEU A 256 3.53 10.78 -1.07
N LEU A 257 4.00 9.54 -0.93
CA LEU A 257 5.40 9.21 -0.64
C LEU A 257 6.27 9.04 -1.90
N ALA A 258 5.65 8.74 -3.04
CA ALA A 258 6.36 8.35 -4.26
C ALA A 258 6.94 9.55 -5.04
N LYS A 259 8.25 9.52 -5.26
CA LYS A 259 8.98 10.53 -6.05
C LYS A 259 8.42 10.69 -7.46
N GLU A 260 8.08 9.59 -8.12
CA GLU A 260 7.56 9.58 -9.49
C GLU A 260 6.18 10.24 -9.62
N LEU A 261 5.50 10.50 -8.50
CA LEU A 261 4.17 11.09 -8.45
C LEU A 261 4.16 12.54 -7.92
N CYS A 262 5.31 13.11 -7.55
CA CYS A 262 5.42 14.46 -7.00
C CYS A 262 4.74 15.53 -7.88
N ASP A 263 4.95 15.48 -9.21
CA ASP A 263 4.40 16.48 -10.15
C ASP A 263 2.88 16.36 -10.38
N TYR A 264 2.23 15.33 -9.83
CA TYR A 264 0.78 15.10 -9.97
C TYR A 264 -0.02 15.69 -8.80
N TRP A 265 0.66 16.27 -7.81
CA TRP A 265 0.02 16.87 -6.64
C TRP A 265 -0.05 18.40 -6.77
N PRO A 266 -1.17 19.03 -6.37
CA PRO A 266 -1.16 20.47 -6.08
C PRO A 266 -0.33 20.74 -4.82
N TYR A 267 -0.13 22.01 -4.49
CA TYR A 267 0.37 22.36 -3.16
C TYR A 267 -0.57 21.83 -2.06
N ILE A 268 -0.02 21.08 -1.10
CA ILE A 268 -0.76 20.46 0.01
C ILE A 268 -0.40 21.19 1.31
N PRO A 269 -1.27 22.05 1.87
CA PRO A 269 -0.96 22.80 3.08
C PRO A 269 -0.75 21.87 4.28
N GLY A 270 0.26 22.15 5.09
CA GLY A 270 0.54 21.39 6.32
C GLY A 270 1.33 20.11 6.10
N MET A 271 1.71 19.80 4.86
CA MET A 271 2.56 18.65 4.49
C MET A 271 4.00 19.06 4.14
N ASP A 272 4.39 20.32 4.39
CA ASP A 272 5.71 20.87 4.05
C ASP A 272 6.88 20.21 4.78
N TRP A 273 6.59 19.35 5.76
CA TRP A 273 7.56 18.62 6.59
C TRP A 273 8.02 17.30 5.96
N GLN A 274 7.35 16.81 4.91
CA GLN A 274 7.66 15.53 4.26
C GLN A 274 8.12 15.78 2.80
N GLU A 275 9.04 14.96 2.31
CA GLU A 275 9.50 15.00 0.93
C GLU A 275 9.26 13.64 0.24
N PRO A 276 8.59 13.60 -0.94
CA PRO A 276 8.33 12.34 -1.67
C PRO A 276 9.61 11.82 -2.33
N ILE A 277 10.44 11.11 -1.56
CA ILE A 277 11.77 10.66 -2.01
C ILE A 277 11.84 9.16 -2.30
N ILE A 278 10.83 8.37 -1.90
CA ILE A 278 10.80 6.93 -2.20
C ILE A 278 10.59 6.75 -3.70
N SER A 279 11.51 6.06 -4.35
CA SER A 279 11.22 5.54 -5.69
C SER A 279 10.17 4.45 -5.57
N ILE A 280 9.10 4.56 -6.34
CA ILE A 280 8.01 3.58 -6.37
C ILE A 280 8.47 2.17 -6.79
N LYS A 281 9.69 2.06 -7.35
CA LYS A 281 10.35 0.78 -7.67
C LYS A 281 10.95 0.07 -6.46
N ASN A 282 11.16 0.78 -5.36
CA ASN A 282 11.60 0.21 -4.08
C ASN A 282 10.42 -0.32 -3.25
N LEU A 283 9.20 -0.28 -3.81
CA LEU A 283 7.99 -0.82 -3.21
C LEU A 283 7.55 -2.10 -3.93
N ALA A 284 7.06 -3.07 -3.15
CA ALA A 284 6.38 -4.25 -3.67
C ALA A 284 5.02 -4.42 -3.01
N TYR A 285 3.96 -4.49 -3.81
CA TYR A 285 2.63 -4.85 -3.34
C TYR A 285 2.45 -6.36 -3.28
N ILE A 286 1.81 -6.85 -2.23
CA ILE A 286 1.42 -8.25 -2.07
C ILE A 286 -0.04 -8.32 -1.62
N GLY A 287 -0.87 -9.05 -2.36
CA GLY A 287 -2.28 -9.29 -1.98
C GLY A 287 -3.33 -8.50 -2.78
N LEU A 288 -2.89 -7.69 -3.74
CA LEU A 288 -3.77 -6.84 -4.55
C LEU A 288 -4.90 -7.66 -5.22
N ARG A 289 -6.13 -7.16 -5.05
CA ARG A 289 -7.34 -7.74 -5.66
C ARG A 289 -8.49 -6.76 -5.83
N SER A 290 -8.34 -5.52 -5.37
CA SER A 290 -9.29 -4.43 -5.54
C SER A 290 -8.53 -3.15 -5.87
N VAL A 291 -8.25 -2.93 -7.16
CA VAL A 291 -7.38 -1.85 -7.62
C VAL A 291 -8.16 -0.96 -8.58
N ASP A 292 -8.18 0.35 -8.33
CA ASP A 292 -8.87 1.29 -9.18
C ASP A 292 -8.22 1.37 -10.58
N PRO A 293 -8.98 1.70 -11.65
CA PRO A 293 -8.42 1.79 -13.00
C PRO A 293 -7.22 2.73 -13.14
N TYR A 294 -7.20 3.86 -12.41
CA TYR A 294 -6.08 4.79 -12.41
C TYR A 294 -4.86 4.25 -11.67
N GLU A 295 -5.06 3.62 -10.51
CA GLU A 295 -3.97 2.95 -9.78
C GLU A 295 -3.35 1.85 -10.64
N ARG A 296 -4.18 1.05 -11.31
CA ARG A 296 -3.72 0.04 -12.26
C ARG A 296 -2.88 0.64 -13.40
N ALA A 297 -3.30 1.79 -13.93
CA ALA A 297 -2.54 2.48 -14.97
C ALA A 297 -1.19 3.02 -14.44
N ILE A 298 -1.12 3.50 -13.20
CA ILE A 298 0.11 3.95 -12.55
C ILE A 298 1.06 2.76 -12.34
N ILE A 299 0.56 1.63 -11.84
CA ILE A 299 1.31 0.37 -11.68
C ILE A 299 1.99 -0.04 -12.99
N GLU A 300 1.25 -0.07 -14.09
CA GLU A 300 1.77 -0.45 -15.41
C GLU A 300 2.75 0.61 -15.97
N LYS A 301 2.41 1.90 -15.83
CA LYS A 301 3.24 3.00 -16.37
C LYS A 301 4.63 3.04 -15.75
N PHE A 302 4.73 2.86 -14.44
CA PHE A 302 5.99 2.94 -13.71
C PHE A 302 6.66 1.57 -13.49
N GLY A 303 5.98 0.48 -13.86
CA GLY A 303 6.47 -0.88 -13.67
C GLY A 303 6.63 -1.22 -12.18
N ILE A 304 5.63 -0.87 -11.37
CA ILE A 304 5.64 -1.14 -9.93
C ILE A 304 5.58 -2.64 -9.70
N ASN A 305 6.33 -3.14 -8.72
CA ASN A 305 6.35 -4.55 -8.37
C ASN A 305 5.02 -4.92 -7.69
N ALA A 306 4.05 -5.39 -8.44
CA ALA A 306 2.75 -5.76 -7.92
C ALA A 306 2.52 -7.27 -8.04
N PHE A 307 2.27 -7.92 -6.90
CA PHE A 307 1.94 -9.33 -6.80
C PHE A 307 0.52 -9.44 -6.25
N GLY A 308 -0.46 -9.48 -7.15
CA GLY A 308 -1.85 -9.66 -6.75
C GLY A 308 -2.14 -11.10 -6.33
N MET A 309 -3.37 -11.36 -5.93
CA MET A 309 -3.78 -12.72 -5.52
C MET A 309 -3.62 -13.77 -6.62
N ARG A 310 -3.67 -13.35 -7.90
CA ARG A 310 -3.36 -14.23 -9.04
C ARG A 310 -1.90 -14.72 -9.02
N GLU A 311 -0.95 -13.86 -8.69
CA GLU A 311 0.45 -14.23 -8.56
C GLU A 311 0.68 -15.10 -7.33
N VAL A 312 -0.01 -14.81 -6.22
CA VAL A 312 0.03 -15.64 -5.01
C VAL A 312 -0.50 -17.05 -5.30
N GLU A 313 -1.63 -17.19 -5.97
CA GLU A 313 -2.18 -18.50 -6.36
C GLU A 313 -1.26 -19.26 -7.32
N LYS A 314 -0.66 -18.56 -8.28
CA LYS A 314 0.19 -19.18 -9.30
C LYS A 314 1.55 -19.64 -8.76
N TYR A 315 2.19 -18.84 -7.91
CA TYR A 315 3.58 -19.06 -7.48
C TYR A 315 3.70 -19.52 -6.02
N GLY A 316 2.66 -19.34 -5.21
CA GLY A 316 2.69 -19.50 -3.77
C GLY A 316 3.37 -18.33 -3.07
N ILE A 317 2.97 -18.05 -1.82
CA ILE A 317 3.45 -16.88 -1.07
C ILE A 317 4.98 -16.86 -0.89
N LYS A 318 5.60 -18.04 -0.74
CA LYS A 318 7.06 -18.17 -0.62
C LYS A 318 7.80 -17.59 -1.82
N GLU A 319 7.37 -17.94 -3.02
CA GLU A 319 8.03 -17.48 -4.24
C GLU A 319 7.69 -16.01 -4.51
N VAL A 320 6.49 -15.56 -4.16
CA VAL A 320 6.12 -14.13 -4.22
C VAL A 320 7.03 -13.29 -3.31
N MET A 321 7.24 -13.68 -2.06
CA MET A 321 8.15 -12.98 -1.14
C MET A 321 9.58 -12.94 -1.68
N ARG A 322 10.08 -14.07 -2.19
CA ARG A 322 11.42 -14.14 -2.80
C ARG A 322 11.54 -13.18 -3.99
N MET A 323 10.54 -13.14 -4.88
CA MET A 323 10.52 -12.25 -6.04
C MET A 323 10.39 -10.77 -5.63
N ALA A 324 9.56 -10.46 -4.63
CA ALA A 324 9.37 -9.11 -4.13
C ALA A 324 10.67 -8.53 -3.58
N LEU A 325 11.29 -9.23 -2.62
CA LEU A 325 12.56 -8.83 -2.01
C LEU A 325 13.68 -8.68 -3.05
N ALA A 326 13.80 -9.62 -4.00
CA ALA A 326 14.82 -9.55 -5.04
C ALA A 326 14.64 -8.35 -6.00
N ARG A 327 13.42 -7.82 -6.15
CA ARG A 327 13.14 -6.67 -7.03
C ARG A 327 13.35 -5.33 -6.33
N ILE A 328 12.85 -5.19 -5.11
CA ILE A 328 12.95 -3.93 -4.35
C ILE A 328 14.31 -3.77 -3.69
N ASP A 329 14.99 -4.88 -3.40
CA ASP A 329 16.29 -4.88 -2.77
C ASP A 329 17.23 -6.00 -3.24
N PRO A 330 17.73 -5.93 -4.49
CA PRO A 330 18.56 -6.98 -5.08
C PRO A 330 19.89 -7.21 -4.34
N GLU A 331 20.40 -6.20 -3.62
CA GLU A 331 21.65 -6.32 -2.85
C GLU A 331 21.42 -6.77 -1.41
N GLY A 332 20.18 -6.80 -0.93
CA GLY A 332 19.83 -7.20 0.44
C GLY A 332 20.42 -6.26 1.50
N LYS A 333 20.45 -4.95 1.24
CA LYS A 333 21.07 -3.94 2.12
C LYS A 333 20.11 -2.87 2.64
N ARG A 334 18.95 -2.69 2.01
CA ARG A 334 17.99 -1.65 2.39
C ARG A 334 17.38 -1.94 3.74
N SER A 335 17.07 -0.89 4.48
CA SER A 335 16.20 -1.01 5.65
C SER A 335 14.79 -1.36 5.18
N LEU A 336 14.16 -2.35 5.80
CA LEU A 336 12.87 -2.87 5.34
C LEU A 336 11.74 -2.29 6.20
N HIS A 337 10.72 -1.75 5.52
CA HIS A 337 9.46 -1.34 6.11
C HIS A 337 8.35 -2.27 5.59
N VAL A 338 7.50 -2.80 6.47
CA VAL A 338 6.29 -3.54 6.07
C VAL A 338 5.07 -2.73 6.47
N SER A 339 4.33 -2.20 5.50
CA SER A 339 3.02 -1.59 5.75
C SER A 339 1.97 -2.66 5.48
N TYR A 340 1.30 -3.13 6.54
CA TYR A 340 0.40 -4.27 6.49
C TYR A 340 -1.03 -3.83 6.79
N ASP A 341 -1.86 -3.80 5.76
CA ASP A 341 -3.30 -3.67 5.91
C ASP A 341 -3.91 -5.02 6.31
N ILE A 342 -4.69 -5.05 7.39
CA ILE A 342 -5.36 -6.28 7.82
C ILE A 342 -6.35 -6.79 6.76
N ASP A 343 -6.87 -5.89 5.91
CA ASP A 343 -7.77 -6.24 4.82
C ASP A 343 -7.09 -7.00 3.66
N SER A 344 -5.76 -7.10 3.68
CA SER A 344 -5.00 -8.00 2.80
C SER A 344 -5.36 -9.47 3.03
N LEU A 345 -5.71 -9.83 4.27
CA LEU A 345 -6.23 -11.15 4.60
C LEU A 345 -7.65 -11.34 4.04
N ASP A 346 -8.02 -12.59 3.81
CA ASP A 346 -9.39 -12.91 3.41
C ASP A 346 -10.39 -12.49 4.50
N VAL A 347 -11.61 -12.14 4.08
CA VAL A 347 -12.72 -11.78 4.99
C VAL A 347 -13.00 -12.89 6.01
N LEU A 348 -12.70 -14.15 5.70
CA LEU A 348 -12.84 -15.27 6.65
C LEU A 348 -11.85 -15.20 7.81
N GLU A 349 -10.69 -14.57 7.61
CA GLU A 349 -9.61 -14.43 8.58
C GLU A 349 -9.69 -13.07 9.31
N ALA A 350 -10.01 -11.99 8.60
CA ALA A 350 -10.07 -10.63 9.14
C ALA A 350 -11.35 -9.88 8.73
N PRO A 351 -12.53 -10.29 9.22
CA PRO A 351 -13.80 -9.67 8.85
C PRO A 351 -13.98 -8.23 9.37
N SER A 352 -13.29 -7.84 10.44
CA SER A 352 -13.48 -6.58 11.17
C SER A 352 -12.59 -5.45 10.62
N THR A 353 -12.81 -5.09 9.36
CA THR A 353 -12.06 -4.03 8.65
C THR A 353 -12.96 -3.17 7.76
N GLY A 354 -12.48 -1.98 7.40
CA GLY A 354 -13.22 -0.97 6.63
C GLY A 354 -13.55 -1.38 5.19
N THR A 355 -12.65 -2.06 4.49
CA THR A 355 -12.75 -2.30 3.04
C THR A 355 -12.53 -3.76 2.67
N SER A 356 -13.16 -4.68 3.41
CA SER A 356 -12.93 -6.11 3.21
C SER A 356 -13.25 -6.61 1.79
N VAL A 357 -12.32 -7.39 1.21
CA VAL A 357 -12.44 -7.99 -0.12
C VAL A 357 -12.18 -9.50 -0.06
N ARG A 358 -13.11 -10.31 -0.58
CA ARG A 358 -12.97 -11.78 -0.64
C ARG A 358 -11.87 -12.24 -1.59
N GLY A 359 -11.38 -13.46 -1.38
CA GLY A 359 -10.29 -14.07 -2.13
C GLY A 359 -8.93 -13.54 -1.70
N GLY A 360 -8.76 -13.20 -0.41
CA GLY A 360 -7.54 -12.65 0.15
C GLY A 360 -6.54 -13.70 0.62
N LEU A 361 -5.48 -13.22 1.27
CA LEU A 361 -4.46 -14.08 1.87
C LEU A 361 -5.06 -14.88 3.04
N THR A 362 -4.64 -16.13 3.18
CA THR A 362 -4.89 -16.90 4.41
C THR A 362 -4.02 -16.35 5.55
N LEU A 363 -4.41 -16.58 6.81
CA LEU A 363 -3.59 -16.17 7.95
C LEU A 363 -2.20 -16.82 7.91
N ARG A 364 -2.10 -18.05 7.40
CA ARG A 364 -0.83 -18.76 7.23
C ARG A 364 0.13 -18.05 6.28
N GLU A 365 -0.39 -17.44 5.21
CA GLU A 365 0.38 -16.67 4.23
C GLU A 365 0.78 -15.31 4.81
N GLY A 366 -0.13 -14.63 5.51
CA GLY A 366 0.18 -13.39 6.23
C GLY A 366 1.32 -13.54 7.24
N ILE A 367 1.24 -14.57 8.10
CA ILE A 367 2.31 -14.88 9.07
C ILE A 367 3.63 -15.19 8.34
N PHE A 368 3.57 -15.92 7.21
CA PHE A 368 4.77 -16.23 6.44
C PHE A 368 5.46 -14.97 5.88
N ILE A 369 4.69 -13.96 5.44
CA ILE A 369 5.25 -12.68 4.99
C ILE A 369 6.06 -12.03 6.12
N MET A 370 5.52 -11.99 7.34
CA MET A 370 6.18 -11.39 8.50
C MET A 370 7.41 -12.18 8.96
N GLU A 371 7.32 -13.52 9.01
CA GLU A 371 8.47 -14.39 9.31
C GLU A 371 9.62 -14.18 8.32
N GLU A 372 9.34 -14.10 7.02
CA GLU A 372 10.37 -13.85 6.00
C GLU A 372 10.92 -12.42 6.07
N ALA A 373 10.08 -11.42 6.33
CA ALA A 373 10.50 -10.04 6.52
C ALA A 373 11.47 -9.91 7.71
N TYR A 374 11.10 -10.47 8.87
CA TYR A 374 11.97 -10.56 10.05
C TYR A 374 13.25 -11.34 9.74
N GLY A 375 13.12 -12.49 9.06
CA GLY A 375 14.24 -13.37 8.68
C GLY A 375 15.28 -12.72 7.77
N THR A 376 14.96 -11.58 7.12
CA THR A 376 15.97 -10.78 6.41
C THR A 376 17.02 -10.16 7.33
N GLY A 377 16.70 -10.00 8.63
CA GLY A 377 17.51 -9.26 9.59
C GLY A 377 17.62 -7.75 9.30
N ARG A 378 16.69 -7.21 8.49
CA ARG A 378 16.63 -5.81 8.05
C ARG A 378 15.27 -5.13 8.26
N LEU A 379 14.27 -5.86 8.73
CA LEU A 379 12.98 -5.30 9.16
C LEU A 379 13.20 -4.28 10.28
N ALA A 380 12.85 -3.02 10.02
CA ALA A 380 13.05 -1.92 10.95
C ALA A 380 11.74 -1.31 11.44
N ALA A 381 10.72 -1.29 10.59
CA ALA A 381 9.41 -0.75 10.92
C ALA A 381 8.29 -1.61 10.32
N VAL A 382 7.21 -1.74 11.09
CA VAL A 382 5.98 -2.42 10.69
C VAL A 382 4.80 -1.52 11.05
N ASP A 383 3.92 -1.31 10.09
CA ASP A 383 2.58 -0.78 10.35
C ASP A 383 1.57 -1.92 10.26
N LEU A 384 0.68 -2.03 11.24
CA LEU A 384 -0.51 -2.86 11.14
C LEU A 384 -1.76 -1.99 11.26
N VAL A 385 -2.52 -1.85 10.17
CA VAL A 385 -3.59 -0.86 10.02
C VAL A 385 -4.96 -1.49 9.75
N GLU A 386 -6.00 -0.65 9.77
CA GLU A 386 -7.38 -0.95 9.37
C GLU A 386 -8.13 -2.00 10.21
N VAL A 387 -7.58 -2.42 11.35
CA VAL A 387 -8.32 -3.18 12.37
C VAL A 387 -9.41 -2.28 12.95
N ASN A 388 -10.68 -2.62 12.72
CA ASN A 388 -11.81 -1.79 13.12
C ASN A 388 -12.81 -2.55 14.01
N PRO A 389 -12.61 -2.53 15.34
CA PRO A 389 -13.47 -3.21 16.32
C PRO A 389 -14.95 -2.80 16.31
N ALA A 390 -15.33 -1.73 15.59
CA ALA A 390 -16.73 -1.31 15.46
C ALA A 390 -17.46 -2.00 14.29
N ILE A 391 -16.79 -2.87 13.52
CA ILE A 391 -17.36 -3.58 12.37
C ILE A 391 -17.47 -5.08 12.67
N GLY A 392 -18.65 -5.65 12.42
CA GLY A 392 -18.91 -7.08 12.58
C GLY A 392 -19.45 -7.46 13.96
N THR A 393 -19.55 -8.77 14.19
CA THR A 393 -19.93 -9.34 15.49
C THR A 393 -18.75 -9.38 16.46
N PRO A 394 -18.96 -9.59 17.77
CA PRO A 394 -17.86 -9.77 18.72
C PRO A 394 -16.87 -10.88 18.33
N GLU A 395 -17.36 -11.94 17.67
CA GLU A 395 -16.51 -13.02 17.15
C GLU A 395 -15.67 -12.58 15.95
N ASP A 396 -16.24 -11.76 15.05
CA ASP A 396 -15.51 -11.18 13.93
C ASP A 396 -14.38 -10.26 14.42
N VAL A 397 -14.66 -9.45 15.43
CA VAL A 397 -13.69 -8.57 16.10
C VAL A 397 -12.58 -9.42 16.72
N ARG A 398 -12.95 -10.42 17.54
CA ARG A 398 -11.98 -11.32 18.19
C ARG A 398 -11.05 -11.96 17.16
N ARG A 399 -11.61 -12.54 16.09
CA ARG A 399 -10.82 -13.20 15.04
C ARG A 399 -9.85 -12.24 14.35
N THR A 400 -10.31 -11.04 14.02
CA THR A 400 -9.48 -10.03 13.34
C THR A 400 -8.35 -9.54 14.24
N VAL A 401 -8.63 -9.31 15.52
CA VAL A 401 -7.62 -8.89 16.51
C VAL A 401 -6.63 -10.02 16.80
N GLU A 402 -7.07 -11.27 16.89
CA GLU A 402 -6.16 -12.43 17.02
C GLU A 402 -5.25 -12.57 15.79
N ALA A 403 -5.79 -12.41 14.59
CA ALA A 403 -4.99 -12.39 13.36
C ALA A 403 -3.94 -11.27 13.39
N ALA A 404 -4.32 -10.05 13.79
CA ALA A 404 -3.44 -8.91 13.98
C ALA A 404 -2.28 -9.22 14.95
N VAL A 405 -2.59 -9.80 16.13
CA VAL A 405 -1.58 -10.19 17.12
C VAL A 405 -0.62 -11.22 16.54
N HIS A 406 -1.12 -12.27 15.86
CA HIS A 406 -0.25 -13.28 15.24
C HIS A 406 0.71 -12.71 14.20
N LEU A 407 0.27 -11.74 13.39
CA LEU A 407 1.13 -11.06 12.42
C LEU A 407 2.24 -10.26 13.11
N LEU A 408 1.89 -9.49 14.14
CA LEU A 408 2.85 -8.65 14.87
C LEU A 408 3.87 -9.47 15.66
N VAL A 409 3.42 -10.56 16.30
CA VAL A 409 4.28 -11.48 17.04
C VAL A 409 5.27 -12.17 16.09
N ALA A 410 4.83 -12.59 14.90
CA ALA A 410 5.73 -13.09 13.86
C ALA A 410 6.72 -12.03 13.38
N ALA A 411 6.29 -10.77 13.23
CA ALA A 411 7.16 -9.67 12.87
C ALA A 411 8.21 -9.33 13.97
N CYS A 412 7.96 -9.74 15.22
CA CYS A 412 8.88 -9.59 16.34
C CYS A 412 9.82 -10.78 16.53
N GLY A 413 9.72 -11.82 15.69
CA GLY A 413 10.65 -12.94 15.65
C GLY A 413 10.11 -14.28 16.10
N HIS A 414 8.82 -14.37 16.44
CA HIS A 414 8.20 -15.66 16.72
C HIS A 414 8.26 -16.57 15.50
N SER A 415 8.70 -17.81 15.70
CA SER A 415 8.77 -18.82 14.67
C SER A 415 7.75 -19.93 14.91
N ARG A 416 6.92 -20.25 13.91
CA ARG A 416 6.02 -21.42 13.98
C ARG A 416 6.74 -22.76 14.11
N LYS A 417 8.07 -22.81 13.97
CA LYS A 417 8.89 -24.00 14.24
C LYS A 417 9.23 -24.17 15.73
N GLY A 418 8.82 -23.22 16.58
CA GLY A 418 9.29 -23.05 17.95
C GLY A 418 10.44 -22.06 18.02
N ASP A 419 10.60 -21.45 19.19
CA ASP A 419 11.61 -20.45 19.47
C ASP A 419 12.86 -21.12 20.08
N ILE A 420 14.04 -20.75 19.57
CA ILE A 420 15.29 -21.47 19.91
C ILE A 420 15.74 -21.22 21.35
N ALA A 421 15.31 -20.11 21.96
CA ALA A 421 15.60 -19.77 23.34
C ALA A 421 15.09 -20.88 24.29
N ASP A 422 13.86 -21.34 24.09
CA ASP A 422 13.29 -22.47 24.84
C ASP A 422 14.11 -23.75 24.66
N THR A 423 14.65 -23.96 23.47
CA THR A 423 15.45 -25.15 23.15
C THR A 423 16.81 -25.12 23.85
N LEU A 424 17.46 -23.96 23.94
CA LEU A 424 18.76 -23.81 24.59
C LEU A 424 18.65 -23.91 26.11
N ASP A 425 17.60 -23.34 26.71
CA ASP A 425 17.32 -23.46 28.15
C ASP A 425 17.01 -24.91 28.57
N LEU A 426 16.42 -25.71 27.67
CA LEU A 426 16.21 -27.14 27.88
C LEU A 426 17.49 -27.97 27.73
N ILE A 427 18.45 -27.53 26.91
CA ILE A 427 19.73 -28.22 26.71
C ILE A 427 20.72 -27.92 27.86
N GLN A 428 20.57 -26.78 28.54
CA GLN A 428 21.43 -26.39 29.66
C GLN A 428 20.99 -26.96 31.02
N LYS A 429 19.77 -27.51 31.12
CA LYS A 429 19.25 -28.24 32.29
C LYS A 429 19.49 -29.74 32.13
#